data_AF-A0A2V8RC20-F1
#
_entry.id   AF-A0A2V8RC20-F1
#
_cell.length_a   1.000
_cell.length_b   1.000
_cell.length_c   1.000
_cell.angle_alpha   90.00
_cell.angle_beta   90.00
_cell.angle_gamma   90.00
#
_symmetry.space_group_name_H-M   'P 1'
#
loop_
_entity.id
_entity.type
_entity.pdbx_description
1 polymer ?
#
loop_
_entity_poly.entity_id
_entity_poly.type
_entity_poly.pdbx_seq_one_letter_code
_entity_poly.pdbx_strand_id
1 'polypeptide(L)'
;MHDLKRAVALLTPLDVELTGVVDDTLIAAYILDPTRSKYELGDLAREAVGAEGGPPNDGWDEPAWQAAESADWTAQVAKDLSWLSCQSISARNSKS
;
A
#
# COMPACT_ATOMS: atom_id res chain seq x y z
N MET A 1 -3.65 2.85 -3.27
CA MET A 1 -3.42 3.96 -2.31
C MET A 1 -3.16 3.34 -0.93
N HIS A 2 -2.48 4.01 0.00
CA HIS A 2 -2.31 3.48 1.37
C HIS A 2 -2.95 4.43 2.39
N ASP A 3 -3.79 3.90 3.29
CA ASP A 3 -4.49 4.66 4.32
C ASP A 3 -5.27 5.87 3.75
N LEU A 4 -6.36 5.56 3.02
CA LEU A 4 -7.23 6.56 2.43
C LEU A 4 -7.78 7.53 3.47
N LYS A 5 -8.08 7.04 4.68
CA LYS A 5 -8.63 7.87 5.75
C LYS A 5 -7.66 8.98 6.14
N ARG A 6 -6.37 8.66 6.30
CA ARG A 6 -5.34 9.65 6.59
C ARG A 6 -5.18 10.65 5.45
N ALA A 7 -5.17 10.19 4.21
CA ALA A 7 -5.03 11.08 3.07
C ALA A 7 -6.22 12.04 2.91
N VAL A 8 -7.45 11.56 3.11
CA VAL A 8 -8.64 12.43 3.15
C VAL A 8 -8.48 13.49 4.24
N ALA A 9 -8.03 13.11 5.45
CA ALA A 9 -7.83 14.06 6.53
C ALA A 9 -6.76 15.13 6.22
N LEU A 10 -5.72 14.78 5.46
CA LEU A 10 -4.65 15.71 5.05
C LEU A 10 -5.08 16.65 3.91
N LEU A 11 -5.91 16.17 2.99
CA LEU A 11 -6.34 16.91 1.80
C LEU A 11 -7.60 17.75 2.02
N THR A 12 -8.46 17.37 2.98
CA THR A 12 -9.68 18.12 3.32
C THR A 12 -9.42 19.61 3.62
N PRO A 13 -8.39 20.00 4.40
CA PRO A 13 -8.10 21.41 4.65
C PRO A 13 -7.67 22.20 3.41
N LEU A 14 -7.27 21.51 2.34
CA LEU A 14 -6.85 22.10 1.07
C LEU A 14 -8.00 22.15 0.05
N ASP A 15 -9.22 21.78 0.46
CA ASP A 15 -10.40 21.67 -0.42
C ASP A 15 -10.19 20.68 -1.58
N VAL A 16 -9.36 19.64 -1.33
CA VAL A 16 -9.09 18.58 -2.30
C VAL A 16 -9.88 17.33 -1.92
N GLU A 17 -10.82 16.96 -2.78
CA GLU A 17 -11.58 15.72 -2.65
C GLU A 17 -10.95 14.58 -3.45
N LEU A 18 -10.87 13.41 -2.82
CA LEU A 18 -10.41 12.18 -3.47
C LEU A 18 -11.62 11.37 -3.93
N THR A 19 -11.68 11.06 -5.22
CA THR A 19 -12.75 10.25 -5.83
C THR A 19 -12.19 9.04 -6.56
N GLY A 20 -12.97 7.96 -6.64
CA GLY A 20 -12.60 6.78 -7.45
C GLY A 20 -11.39 6.02 -6.91
N VAL A 21 -11.10 6.12 -5.60
CA VAL A 21 -9.99 5.39 -4.99
C VAL A 21 -10.36 3.90 -4.94
N VAL A 22 -9.52 3.10 -5.58
CA VAL A 22 -9.56 1.63 -5.57
C VAL A 22 -8.29 1.12 -4.87
N ASP A 23 -8.38 -0.05 -4.24
CA ASP A 23 -7.25 -0.74 -3.61
C ASP A 23 -6.53 0.09 -2.53
N ASP A 24 -7.23 0.33 -1.41
CA ASP A 24 -6.56 0.75 -0.17
C ASP A 24 -5.74 -0.43 0.37
N THR A 25 -4.41 -0.33 0.26
CA THR A 25 -3.49 -1.40 0.62
C THR A 25 -3.49 -1.70 2.11
N LEU A 26 -3.81 -0.72 2.97
CA LEU A 26 -3.95 -0.96 4.41
C LEU A 26 -5.16 -1.86 4.68
N ILE A 27 -6.31 -1.50 4.10
CA ILE A 27 -7.54 -2.28 4.27
C ILE A 27 -7.42 -3.66 3.64
N ALA A 28 -6.84 -3.76 2.44
CA ALA A 28 -6.59 -5.03 1.79
C ALA A 28 -5.71 -5.96 2.65
N ALA A 29 -4.62 -5.43 3.23
CA ALA A 29 -3.75 -6.19 4.12
C ALA A 29 -4.48 -6.64 5.40
N TYR A 30 -5.29 -5.77 6.01
CA TYR A 30 -6.10 -6.11 7.20
C TYR A 30 -7.10 -7.23 6.93
N ILE A 31 -7.76 -7.21 5.76
CA ILE A 31 -8.72 -8.26 5.38
C ILE A 31 -8.02 -9.61 5.21
N LEU A 32 -6.79 -9.61 4.68
CA LEU A 32 -6.01 -10.84 4.45
C LEU A 32 -5.47 -11.44 5.75
N ASP A 33 -4.93 -10.61 6.64
CA ASP A 33 -4.44 -11.06 7.94
C ASP A 33 -4.75 -10.02 9.02
N PRO A 34 -5.89 -10.13 9.72
CA PRO A 34 -6.29 -9.18 10.76
C PRO A 34 -5.47 -9.34 12.05
N THR A 35 -4.64 -10.38 12.16
CA THR A 35 -3.86 -10.66 13.38
C THR A 35 -2.55 -9.87 13.44
N ARG A 36 -2.15 -9.21 12.35
CA ARG A 36 -0.95 -8.37 12.31
C ARG A 36 -1.09 -7.20 13.29
N SER A 37 0.02 -6.91 13.96
CA SER A 37 0.08 -5.83 14.97
C SER A 37 0.10 -4.43 14.34
N LYS A 38 0.61 -4.31 13.10
CA LYS A 38 0.73 -3.06 12.35
C LYS A 38 0.56 -3.29 10.85
N TYR A 39 0.19 -2.23 10.15
CA TYR A 39 -0.02 -2.22 8.70
C TYR A 39 0.71 -1.05 8.03
N GLU A 40 1.85 -0.64 8.58
CA GLU A 40 2.67 0.42 7.99
C GLU A 40 3.16 0.01 6.60
N LEU A 41 3.13 0.95 5.65
CA LEU A 41 3.48 0.69 4.26
C LEU A 41 4.89 0.10 4.09
N GLY A 42 5.87 0.61 4.83
CA GLY A 42 7.25 0.11 4.76
C GLY A 42 7.39 -1.34 5.22
N ASP A 43 6.69 -1.72 6.29
CA ASP A 43 6.68 -3.12 6.76
C ASP A 43 6.01 -4.03 5.73
N LEU A 44 4.90 -3.59 5.13
CA LEU A 44 4.22 -4.30 4.04
C LEU A 44 5.11 -4.45 2.80
N ALA A 45 5.82 -3.40 2.39
CA ALA A 45 6.71 -3.43 1.22
C ALA A 45 7.90 -4.35 1.44
N ARG A 46 8.51 -4.33 2.63
CA ARG A 46 9.58 -5.25 2.99
C ARG A 46 9.13 -6.70 2.92
N GLU A 47 7.93 -7.01 3.40
CA GLU A 47 7.40 -8.38 3.36
C GLU A 47 7.01 -8.83 1.95
N ALA A 48 6.39 -7.94 1.15
CA ALA A 48 5.89 -8.27 -0.18
C ALA A 48 7.01 -8.43 -1.22
N VAL A 49 8.01 -7.53 -1.19
CA VAL A 49 9.02 -7.42 -2.27
C VAL A 49 10.46 -7.31 -1.75
N GLY A 50 10.68 -7.38 -0.44
CA GLY A 50 12.01 -7.21 0.15
C GLY A 50 12.53 -5.78 0.06
N ALA A 51 11.66 -4.79 -0.14
CA ALA A 51 12.07 -3.39 -0.25
C ALA A 51 12.57 -2.86 1.10
N GLU A 52 13.67 -2.11 1.05
CA GLU A 52 14.21 -1.36 2.18
C GLU A 52 14.42 0.09 1.74
N GLY A 53 14.13 1.03 2.65
CA GLY A 53 14.30 2.45 2.38
C GLY A 53 15.76 2.80 2.10
N GLY A 54 15.98 3.69 1.15
CA GLY A 54 17.31 4.16 0.74
C GLY A 54 17.50 5.66 0.88
N PRO A 55 18.77 6.15 0.89
CA PRO A 55 19.02 7.57 0.80
C PRO A 55 18.51 8.13 -0.55
N PRO A 56 18.26 9.45 -0.64
CA PRO A 56 17.84 10.08 -1.89
C PRO A 56 18.83 9.85 -3.03
N ASN A 57 18.29 9.59 -4.22
CA ASN A 57 19.08 9.60 -5.44
C ASN A 57 19.63 11.00 -5.76
N ASP A 58 20.73 11.04 -6.50
CA ASP A 58 21.39 12.29 -6.90
C ASP A 58 20.39 13.28 -7.54
N GLY A 59 20.37 14.50 -7.01
CA GLY A 59 19.51 15.59 -7.49
C GLY A 59 18.08 15.59 -6.94
N TRP A 60 17.74 14.68 -6.03
CA TRP A 60 16.46 14.68 -5.32
C TRP A 60 16.61 15.23 -3.91
N ASP A 61 15.62 15.99 -3.46
CA ASP A 61 15.49 16.29 -2.03
C ASP A 61 14.90 15.07 -1.30
N GLU A 62 15.13 15.03 0.02
CA GLU A 62 14.67 13.92 0.86
C GLU A 62 13.13 13.76 0.84
N PRO A 63 12.32 14.82 0.98
CA PRO A 63 10.86 14.65 0.97
C PRO A 63 10.30 14.15 -0.37
N ALA A 64 10.82 14.62 -1.51
CA ALA A 64 10.39 14.14 -2.83
C ALA A 64 10.82 12.71 -3.06
N TRP A 65 12.02 12.33 -2.60
CA TRP A 65 12.48 10.94 -2.65
C TRP A 65 11.57 10.02 -1.84
N GLN A 66 11.28 10.35 -0.59
CA GLN A 66 10.39 9.58 0.27
C GLN A 66 8.96 9.47 -0.29
N ALA A 67 8.47 10.55 -0.92
CA ALA A 67 7.17 10.54 -1.57
C ALA A 67 7.13 9.61 -2.79
N ALA A 68 8.17 9.65 -3.62
CA ALA A 68 8.31 8.75 -4.77
C ALA A 68 8.45 7.29 -4.33
N GLU A 69 9.25 7.02 -3.31
CA GLU A 69 9.45 5.69 -2.72
C GLU A 69 8.12 5.15 -2.14
N SER A 70 7.39 5.96 -1.37
CA SER A 70 6.08 5.59 -0.84
C SER A 70 5.06 5.30 -1.94
N ALA A 71 5.08 6.06 -3.04
CA ALA A 71 4.20 5.82 -4.18
C ALA A 71 4.53 4.49 -4.87
N ASP A 72 5.81 4.20 -5.07
CA ASP A 72 6.27 2.94 -5.65
C ASP A 72 5.93 1.73 -4.76
N TRP A 73 6.23 1.80 -3.46
CA TRP A 73 5.85 0.77 -2.49
C TRP A 73 4.34 0.52 -2.47
N THR A 74 3.54 1.57 -2.54
CA THR A 74 2.07 1.42 -2.62
C THR A 74 1.67 0.61 -3.85
N ALA A 75 2.28 0.86 -5.01
CA ALA A 75 1.99 0.13 -6.23
C ALA A 75 2.43 -1.35 -6.15
N GLN A 76 3.62 -1.59 -5.61
CA GLN A 76 4.16 -2.95 -5.45
C GLN A 76 3.32 -3.78 -4.47
N VAL A 77 2.99 -3.22 -3.30
CA VAL A 77 2.15 -3.88 -2.30
C VAL A 77 0.73 -4.14 -2.85
N ALA A 78 0.12 -3.16 -3.53
CA ALA A 78 -1.21 -3.36 -4.13
C ALA A 78 -1.24 -4.54 -5.10
N LYS A 79 -0.19 -4.65 -5.94
CA LYS A 79 -0.05 -5.76 -6.89
C LYS A 79 0.04 -7.11 -6.19
N ASP A 80 0.85 -7.22 -5.14
CA ASP A 80 1.03 -8.46 -4.39
C ASP A 80 -0.26 -8.90 -3.68
N LEU A 81 -0.93 -7.99 -2.96
CA LEU A 81 -2.19 -8.28 -2.27
C LEU A 81 -3.31 -8.69 -3.23
N SER A 82 -3.38 -8.06 -4.40
CA SER A 82 -4.34 -8.43 -5.46
C SER A 82 -4.11 -9.86 -5.97
N TRP A 83 -2.84 -10.23 -6.14
CA TRP A 83 -2.47 -11.57 -6.56
C TRP A 83 -2.79 -12.63 -5.49
N LEU A 84 -2.49 -12.36 -4.22
CA LEU A 84 -2.82 -13.25 -3.09
C LEU A 84 -4.33 -13.48 -2.94
N SER A 85 -5.13 -12.44 -3.16
CA SER A 85 -6.59 -12.53 -3.19
C SER A 85 -7.06 -13.48 -4.31
N CYS A 86 -6.54 -13.33 -5.53
CA CYS A 86 -6.86 -14.21 -6.66
C CYS A 86 -6.50 -15.68 -6.39
N GLN A 87 -5.33 -15.95 -5.81
CA GLN A 87 -4.92 -17.31 -5.45
C GLN A 87 -5.87 -17.95 -4.45
N SER A 88 -6.23 -17.21 -3.40
CA SER A 88 -7.13 -17.68 -2.35
C SER A 88 -8.53 -18.03 -2.87
N ILE A 89 -9.02 -17.27 -3.86
CA ILE A 89 -10.28 -17.56 -4.54
C ILE A 89 -10.17 -18.83 -5.40
N SER A 90 -9.10 -18.95 -6.19
CA SER A 90 -8.85 -20.15 -7.02
C SER A 90 -8.72 -21.43 -6.19
N ALA A 91 -8.03 -21.36 -5.06
CA ALA A 91 -7.87 -22.49 -4.13
C ALA A 91 -9.18 -22.94 -3.46
N ARG A 92 -10.15 -22.03 -3.29
CA ARG A 92 -11.50 -22.37 -2.77
C ARG A 92 -12.36 -23.04 -3.84
N ASN A 93 -12.32 -22.57 -5.08
CA ASN A 93 -13.13 -23.11 -6.18
C ASN A 93 -12.67 -24.47 -6.71
N SER A 94 -11.40 -24.86 -6.47
CA SER A 94 -10.89 -26.18 -6.88
C SER A 94 -11.25 -27.34 -5.94
N LYS A 95 -11.86 -27.04 -4.78
CA LYS A 95 -12.31 -28.02 -3.78
C LYS A 95 -13.82 -28.24 -3.74
N SER A 96 -14.58 -27.66 -4.66
CA SER A 96 -16.03 -27.88 -4.87
C SER A 96 -16.27 -28.61 -6.18
#